data_AF-A0A5S5MDT8-F1
#
_entry.id   AF-A0A5S5MDT8-F1
#
_cell.length_a   1.000
_cell.length_b   1.000
_cell.length_c   1.000
_cell.angle_alpha   90.00
_cell.angle_beta   90.00
_cell.angle_gamma   90.00
#
_symmetry.space_group_name_H-M   'P 1'
#
loop_
_entity.id
_entity.type
_entity.pdbx_description
1 polymer ?
#
loop_
_entity_poly.entity_id
_entity_poly.type
_entity_poly.pdbx_seq_one_letter_code
_entity_poly.pdbx_strand_id
1 'polypeptide(L)' 'MSMVERLYEFGRTLPPSALAELLDFAEFLQQKNSLEISAANVRLVDLAGGLEGSSCFAGDPLAIQEGLRLEWN' A
#
# COMPACT_ATOMS: atom_id res chain seq x y z
N MET A 1 -21.77 9.63 25.81
CA MET A 1 -20.30 9.74 25.91
C MET A 1 -19.68 9.49 24.55
N SER A 2 -18.81 10.39 24.10
CA SER A 2 -18.09 10.27 22.84
C SER A 2 -17.00 9.19 22.93
N MET A 3 -16.47 8.76 21.78
CA MET A 3 -15.36 7.79 21.75
C MET A 3 -14.11 8.35 22.43
N VAL A 4 -13.85 9.64 22.27
CA VAL A 4 -12.69 10.33 22.86
C VAL A 4 -12.81 10.39 24.39
N GLU A 5 -14.01 10.65 24.91
CA GLU A 5 -14.27 10.65 26.35
C GLU A 5 -14.06 9.26 26.97
N ARG A 6 -14.51 8.20 26.29
CA ARG A 6 -14.29 6.83 26.75
C ARG A 6 -12.83 6.43 26.74
N LEU A 7 -12.08 6.79 25.70
CA LEU A 7 -10.63 6.55 25.63
C LEU A 7 -9.87 7.33 26.70
N TYR A 8 -10.28 8.57 26.96
CA TYR A 8 -9.69 9.41 28.01
C TYR A 8 -9.92 8.81 29.40
N GLU A 9 -11.14 8.39 29.73
CA GLU A 9 -11.41 7.74 31.00
C GLU A 9 -10.68 6.41 31.13
N PHE A 10 -10.63 5.61 30.07
CA PHE A 10 -9.91 4.34 30.06
C PHE A 10 -8.41 4.57 30.32
N GLY A 11 -7.79 5.52 29.62
CA GLY A 11 -6.38 5.89 29.82
C GLY A 11 -6.05 6.33 31.25
N ARG A 12 -6.99 6.95 31.97
CA ARG A 12 -6.79 7.34 33.38
C ARG A 12 -6.76 6.15 34.36
N THR A 13 -7.32 5.01 33.97
CA THR A 13 -7.36 3.80 34.80
C THR A 13 -6.19 2.85 34.57
N LEU A 14 -5.43 3.07 33.49
CA LEU A 14 -4.32 2.21 33.09
C LEU A 14 -3.01 2.56 33.82
N PRO A 15 -2.17 1.56 34.15
CA PRO A 15 -0.81 1.79 34.61
C PRO A 15 0.02 2.54 33.55
N PRO A 16 1.04 3.32 33.96
CA PRO A 16 1.85 4.11 33.01
C PRO A 16 2.49 3.30 31.89
N SER A 17 2.92 2.07 32.17
CA SER A 17 3.50 1.16 31.17
C SER A 17 2.47 0.75 30.11
N ALA A 18 1.24 0.44 30.51
CA ALA A 18 0.19 0.04 29.58
C ALA A 18 -0.34 1.22 28.75
N LEU A 19 -0.25 2.45 29.27
CA LEU A 19 -0.58 3.67 28.52
C LEU A 19 0.43 3.92 27.41
N ALA A 20 1.73 3.73 27.68
CA ALA A 20 2.79 3.83 26.68
C ALA A 20 2.56 2.84 25.52
N GLU A 21 2.33 1.56 25.83
CA GLU A 21 2.03 0.53 24.82
C GLU A 21 0.80 0.86 23.96
N LEU A 22 -0.23 1.48 24.56
CA LEU A 22 -1.42 1.90 23.82
C LEU A 22 -1.12 3.04 22.85
N LEU A 23 -0.27 4.00 23.25
CA LEU A 23 0.18 5.08 22.38
C LEU A 23 1.03 4.54 21.23
N ASP A 24 1.98 3.65 21.53
CA ASP A 24 2.83 3.00 20.52
C ASP A 24 1.99 2.22 19.51
N PHE A 25 0.96 1.52 19.98
CA PHE A 25 0.02 0.82 19.10
C PHE A 25 -0.83 1.77 18.26
N ALA A 26 -1.26 2.90 18.81
CA ALA A 26 -2.00 3.90 18.05
C ALA A 26 -1.15 4.52 16.94
N GLU A 27 0.13 4.79 17.23
CA GLU A 27 1.09 5.28 16.24
C GLU A 27 1.33 4.23 15.14
N PHE A 28 1.52 2.96 15.52
CA PHE A 28 1.63 1.86 14.57
C PHE A 28 0.42 1.78 13.62
N LEU A 29 -0.80 1.90 14.14
CA LEU A 29 -2.01 1.89 13.31
C LEU A 29 -2.05 3.09 12.35
N GLN A 30 -1.64 4.27 12.80
CA GLN A 30 -1.57 5.45 11.95
C GLN A 30 -0.56 5.26 10.81
N GLN A 31 0.62 4.74 11.12
CA GLN A 31 1.65 4.45 10.12
C GLN A 31 1.16 3.39 9.13
N LYS A 32 0.55 2.30 9.62
CA LYS A 32 0.00 1.24 8.77
C LYS A 32 -1.08 1.76 7.81
N ASN A 33 -2.03 2.55 8.32
CA ASN A 33 -3.07 3.13 7.47
C ASN A 33 -2.50 4.11 6.42
N SER A 34 -1.46 4.86 6.80
CA SER A 34 -0.77 5.75 5.86
C SER A 34 -0.08 4.97 4.72
N LEU A 35 0.45 3.79 5.01
CA LEU A 35 1.03 2.88 4.01
C LEU A 35 -0.04 2.24 3.11
N GLU A 36 -1.19 1.84 3.65
CA GLU A 36 -2.28 1.27 2.85
C GLU A 36 -2.89 2.30 1.87
N ILE A 37 -2.89 3.59 2.21
CA ILE A 37 -3.31 4.66 1.28
C ILE A 37 -2.33 4.80 0.08
N SER A 38 -1.08 4.37 0.24
CA SER A 38 -0.06 4.39 -0.83
C SER A 38 -0.15 3.20 -1.79
N ALA A 39 -0.86 2.13 -1.41
CA ALA A 39 -1.26 1.09 -2.36
C ALA A 39 -2.32 1.70 -3.27
N ALA A 40 -1.88 2.33 -4.35
CA ALA A 40 -2.75 2.89 -5.36
C ALA A 40 -3.85 1.85 -5.68
N ASN A 41 -5.11 2.24 -5.50
CA ASN A 41 -6.31 1.45 -5.79
C ASN A 41 -6.45 1.23 -7.32
N VAL A 42 -5.38 0.80 -7.98
CA VAL A 42 -5.38 0.45 -9.38
C VAL A 42 -5.93 -0.96 -9.44
N ARG A 43 -7.15 -1.11 -9.96
CA ARG A 43 -7.72 -2.43 -10.14
C ARG A 43 -6.95 -3.11 -11.27
N LEU A 44 -6.85 -4.44 -11.23
CA LEU A 44 -6.16 -5.19 -12.28
C LEU A 44 -6.73 -4.92 -13.69
N VAL A 45 -8.02 -4.62 -13.79
CA VAL A 45 -8.67 -4.22 -15.06
C VAL A 45 -8.14 -2.87 -15.58
N ASP A 46 -7.74 -1.97 -14.70
CA ASP A 46 -7.19 -0.67 -15.06
C ASP A 46 -5.74 -0.79 -15.59
N LEU A 47 -5.10 -1.96 -15.43
CA LEU A 47 -3.79 -2.29 -16.02
C LEU A 47 -3.90 -2.99 -17.38
N ALA A 48 -5.11 -3.39 -17.80
CA ALA A 48 -5.32 -4.04 -19.10
C ALA A 48 -5.30 -2.99 -20.23
N GLY A 49 -4.57 -3.27 -21.31
CA GLY A 49 -4.51 -2.40 -22.51
C GLY A 49 -3.44 -1.29 -22.48
N GLY A 50 -2.60 -1.22 -21.44
CA GLY A 50 -1.53 -0.21 -21.36
C GLY A 50 -0.27 -0.51 -22.19
N LEU A 51 -0.12 -1.75 -22.67
CA LEU A 51 1.07 -2.15 -23.44
C LEU A 51 1.10 -1.54 -24.85
N GLU A 52 -0.05 -1.16 -25.40
CA GLU A 52 -0.18 -0.57 -26.74
C GLU A 52 0.51 0.81 -26.83
N GLY A 53 0.57 1.54 -25.73
CA GLY A 53 1.27 2.83 -25.63
C GLY A 53 2.67 2.73 -25.02
N SER A 54 3.13 1.53 -24.65
CA SER A 54 4.45 1.34 -24.04
C SER A 54 5.54 1.49 -25.09
N SER A 55 6.53 2.34 -24.84
CA SER A 55 7.72 2.47 -25.70
C SER A 55 8.51 1.16 -25.84
N CYS A 56 8.40 0.26 -24.86
CA CYS A 56 9.11 -1.03 -24.86
C CYS A 56 8.38 -2.09 -25.71
N PHE A 57 7.05 -1.99 -25.83
CA PHE A 57 6.23 -2.91 -26.63
C PHE A 57 5.63 -2.24 -27.88
N ALA A 58 6.11 -1.04 -28.23
CA ALA A 58 5.75 -0.31 -29.44
C ALA A 58 6.54 -0.89 -30.63
N GLY A 59 6.02 -1.94 -31.25
CA GLY A 59 6.67 -2.60 -32.38
C GLY A 59 5.90 -3.80 -32.87
N ASP A 60 6.43 -4.46 -33.91
CA ASP A 60 5.87 -5.73 -34.39
C ASP A 60 5.97 -6.80 -33.30
N PRO A 61 4.85 -7.48 -32.93
CA PRO A 61 4.85 -8.47 -31.85
C PRO A 61 5.86 -9.60 -32.05
N LEU A 62 6.07 -10.06 -33.28
CA LEU A 62 7.03 -11.14 -33.56
C LEU A 62 8.47 -10.66 -33.37
N ALA A 63 8.80 -9.46 -33.85
CA ALA A 63 10.11 -8.86 -33.64
C ALA A 63 10.43 -8.64 -32.14
N ILE A 64 9.45 -8.19 -31.35
CA ILE A 64 9.60 -8.03 -29.89
C ILE A 64 9.85 -9.39 -29.23
N GLN A 65 9.07 -10.42 -29.60
CA GLN A 65 9.24 -11.77 -29.06
C GLN A 65 10.59 -12.38 -29.41
N GLU A 66 11.08 -12.15 -30.64
CA GLU A 66 12.39 -12.60 -31.08
C GLU A 66 13.52 -11.91 -30.30
N GLY A 67 13.42 -10.58 -30.10
CA GLY A 67 14.36 -9.82 -29.28
C GLY A 67 14.45 -10.34 -27.84
N LEU A 68 13.30 -10.52 -27.18
CA LEU A 68 13.24 -11.06 -25.81
C LEU A 68 13.81 -12.48 -25.71
N ARG A 69 13.58 -13.32 -26.73
CA ARG A 69 14.11 -14.69 -26.79
C ARG A 69 15.63 -14.71 -26.96
N LEU A 70 16.21 -13.71 -27.62
CA LEU A 70 17.64 -13.63 -27.89
C LEU A 70 18.43 -12.83 -26.86
N GLU A 71 17.78 -12.07 -25.98
CA GLU A 71 18.43 -11.18 -25.00
C GLU A 71 19.39 -11.90 -24.04
N TRP A 72 19.20 -13.21 -23.80
CA TRP A 72 20.02 -14.01 -22.89
C TRP A 72 21.03 -14.93 -23.59
N ASN A 73 21.16 -14.84 -24.92
CA ASN A 73 22.22 -15.51 -25.68
C ASN A 73 23.42 -14.57 -25.86
#